data_AF-W1RU27-F1
#
_entry.id   AF-W1RU27-F1
#
_cell.length_a   1.000
_cell.length_b   1.000
_cell.length_c   1.000
_cell.angle_alpha   90.00
_cell.angle_beta   90.00
_cell.angle_gamma   90.00
#
_symmetry.space_group_name_H-M   'P 1'
#
loop_
_entity.id
_entity.type
_entity.pdbx_description
1 polymer ?
#
loop_
_entity_poly.entity_id
_entity_poly.type
_entity_poly.pdbx_seq_one_letter_code
_entity_poly.pdbx_strand_id
1 'polypeptide(L)'
;MIQGKAWIVVLIALVLGFGAGFALRPLVIAPKAPTAISAPPLPQATAEPRGKAYFVAHLDEARQVVAGCANGSVRGDECSNAEQAVVEAEGRDRFKRFMGN
;
A
#
# COMPACT_ATOMS: atom_id res chain seq x y z
N MET A 1 -42.58 -15.35 -2.70
CA MET A 1 -41.30 -15.91 -3.22
C MET A 1 -40.34 -14.84 -3.81
N ILE A 2 -40.38 -13.59 -3.33
CA ILE A 2 -39.64 -12.46 -3.94
C ILE A 2 -38.42 -12.02 -3.09
N GLN A 3 -38.43 -12.31 -1.79
CA GLN A 3 -37.41 -11.87 -0.84
C GLN A 3 -36.02 -12.48 -1.11
N GLY A 4 -35.93 -13.77 -1.43
CA GLY A 4 -34.65 -14.42 -1.74
C GLY A 4 -33.99 -13.87 -3.01
N LYS A 5 -34.78 -13.49 -4.02
CA LYS A 5 -34.26 -12.93 -5.27
C LYS A 5 -33.70 -11.51 -5.06
N ALA A 6 -34.37 -10.69 -4.25
CA ALA A 6 -33.90 -9.35 -3.92
C ALA A 6 -32.56 -9.38 -3.17
N TRP A 7 -32.40 -10.28 -2.20
CA TRP A 7 -31.15 -10.44 -1.45
C TRP A 7 -29.98 -10.89 -2.34
N ILE A 8 -30.23 -11.81 -3.29
CA ILE A 8 -29.21 -12.25 -4.24
C ILE A 8 -28.74 -11.07 -5.11
N VAL A 9 -29.68 -10.23 -5.59
CA VAL A 9 -29.33 -9.05 -6.39
C VAL A 9 -28.49 -8.05 -5.59
N VAL A 10 -28.84 -7.82 -4.32
CA VAL A 10 -28.06 -6.93 -3.42
C VAL A 10 -26.65 -7.46 -3.20
N LEU A 11 -26.49 -8.77 -2.96
CA LEU A 11 -25.18 -9.38 -2.76
C LEU A 11 -24.31 -9.30 -4.02
N ILE A 12 -24.90 -9.56 -5.20
CA ILE A 12 -24.18 -9.44 -6.47
C ILE A 12 -23.73 -8.00 -6.71
N ALA A 13 -24.62 -7.01 -6.46
CA ALA A 13 -24.28 -5.59 -6.59
C ALA A 13 -23.15 -5.17 -5.63
N LEU A 14 -23.17 -5.67 -4.39
CA LEU A 14 -22.14 -5.39 -3.39
C LEU A 14 -20.77 -5.95 -3.82
N VAL A 15 -20.73 -7.21 -4.26
CA VAL A 15 -19.48 -7.85 -4.69
C VAL A 15 -18.90 -7.18 -5.93
N LEU A 16 -19.76 -6.84 -6.91
CA LEU A 16 -19.31 -6.13 -8.12
C LEU A 16 -18.84 -4.72 -7.80
N GLY A 17 -19.57 -3.96 -6.98
CA GLY A 17 -19.19 -2.60 -6.60
C GLY A 17 -17.91 -2.56 -5.77
N PHE A 18 -17.80 -3.42 -4.76
CA PHE A 18 -16.62 -3.50 -3.90
C PHE A 18 -15.41 -4.06 -4.66
N GLY A 19 -15.60 -5.09 -5.48
CA GLY A 19 -14.56 -5.68 -6.32
C GLY A 19 -14.03 -4.70 -7.37
N ALA A 20 -14.92 -3.98 -8.07
CA ALA A 20 -14.51 -2.96 -9.04
C ALA A 20 -13.82 -1.79 -8.36
N GLY A 21 -14.33 -1.30 -7.22
CA GLY A 21 -13.70 -0.23 -6.45
C GLY A 21 -12.31 -0.62 -5.93
N PHE A 22 -12.15 -1.85 -5.45
CA PHE A 22 -10.85 -2.38 -5.01
C PHE A 22 -9.88 -2.59 -6.17
N ALA A 23 -10.34 -3.03 -7.33
CA ALA A 23 -9.52 -3.21 -8.53
C ALA A 23 -9.14 -1.89 -9.23
N LEU A 24 -9.95 -0.83 -9.07
CA LEU A 24 -9.67 0.51 -9.63
C LEU A 24 -8.80 1.38 -8.71
N ARG A 25 -8.80 1.12 -7.39
CA ARG A 25 -7.93 1.85 -6.43
C ARG A 25 -6.42 1.82 -6.75
N PRO A 26 -5.81 0.75 -7.29
CA PRO A 26 -4.38 0.71 -7.60
C PRO A 26 -3.98 1.56 -8.83
N LEU A 27 -4.94 2.09 -9.60
CA LEU A 27 -4.66 2.71 -10.91
C LEU A 27 -4.67 4.25 -10.91
N VAL A 28 -4.86 4.91 -9.76
CA VAL A 28 -4.91 6.39 -9.66
C VAL A 28 -3.57 7.01 -9.21
N ILE A 29 -2.53 6.20 -8.98
CA ILE A 29 -1.16 6.70 -8.77
C ILE A 29 -0.27 6.21 -9.91
N ALA A 30 -0.43 6.80 -11.08
CA ALA A 30 0.62 6.82 -12.10
C ALA A 30 1.27 8.20 -12.05
N PRO A 31 2.57 8.34 -11.71
CA PRO A 31 3.31 9.46 -12.22
C PRO A 31 3.42 9.23 -13.72
N LYS A 32 2.61 9.98 -14.45
CA LYS A 32 2.82 10.39 -15.84
C LYS A 32 4.32 10.28 -16.18
N ALA A 33 4.70 9.35 -17.05
CA ALA A 33 6.07 9.29 -17.55
C ALA A 33 6.25 10.43 -18.57
N PRO A 34 7.03 11.48 -18.29
CA PRO A 34 7.66 12.20 -19.38
C PRO A 34 8.76 11.28 -19.92
N THR A 35 8.66 10.99 -21.21
CA THR A 35 9.82 10.64 -22.04
C THR A 35 10.88 11.72 -21.84
N ALA A 36 11.89 11.43 -21.02
CA ALA A 36 13.06 12.28 -20.85
C ALA A 36 14.30 11.41 -21.07
N ILE A 37 14.93 11.60 -22.23
CA ILE A 37 16.31 11.22 -22.45
C ILE A 37 17.12 12.16 -21.54
N SER A 38 17.67 11.65 -20.44
CA SER A 38 18.59 12.39 -19.59
C SER A 38 19.76 11.49 -19.21
N ALA A 39 20.95 12.07 -19.26
CA ALA A 39 22.27 11.47 -19.09
C ALA A 39 22.35 10.48 -17.91
N PRO A 40 23.23 9.46 -17.97
CA PRO A 40 23.33 8.45 -16.92
C PRO A 40 23.62 9.13 -15.57
N PRO A 41 22.75 8.96 -14.56
CA PRO A 41 23.06 9.42 -13.22
C PRO A 41 24.24 8.58 -12.70
N LEU A 42 25.20 9.23 -12.03
CA LEU A 42 26.20 8.51 -11.25
C LEU A 42 25.47 7.54 -10.31
N PRO A 43 25.95 6.30 -10.12
CA PRO A 43 25.36 5.38 -9.16
C PRO A 43 25.51 6.01 -7.77
N GLN A 44 24.44 6.65 -7.30
CA GLN A 44 24.23 6.86 -5.89
C GLN A 44 24.25 5.46 -5.30
N ALA A 45 25.15 5.20 -4.35
CA ALA A 45 25.20 3.92 -3.66
C ALA A 45 23.80 3.64 -3.11
N THR A 46 23.03 2.83 -3.84
CA THR A 46 21.72 2.37 -3.42
C THR A 46 22.03 1.46 -2.24
N ALA A 47 21.87 1.98 -1.03
CA ALA A 47 21.84 1.14 0.16
C ALA A 47 20.88 -0.01 -0.18
N GLU A 48 21.37 -1.24 -0.05
CA GLU A 48 20.61 -2.43 -0.43
C GLU A 48 19.22 -2.34 0.23
N PRO A 49 18.12 -2.56 -0.53
CA PRO A 49 16.78 -2.26 -0.06
C PRO A 49 16.54 -2.99 1.26
N ARG A 50 16.35 -2.22 2.32
CA ARG A 50 16.17 -2.76 3.66
C ARG A 50 14.94 -3.68 3.66
N GLY A 51 15.13 -4.89 4.18
CA GLY A 51 14.07 -5.89 4.21
C GLY A 51 12.96 -5.51 5.19
N LYS A 52 11.77 -6.09 4.99
CA LYS A 52 10.61 -5.90 5.88
C LYS A 52 10.94 -6.13 7.37
N ALA A 53 11.76 -7.14 7.66
CA ALA A 53 12.17 -7.48 9.04
C ALA A 53 12.88 -6.32 9.75
N TYR A 54 13.65 -5.52 9.03
CA TYR A 54 14.29 -4.32 9.57
C TYR A 54 13.26 -3.27 9.96
N PHE A 55 12.30 -2.99 9.08
CA PHE A 55 11.25 -2.01 9.33
C PHE A 55 10.27 -2.43 10.43
N VAL A 56 10.07 -3.73 10.65
CA VAL A 56 9.30 -4.23 11.80
C VAL A 56 9.98 -3.90 13.13
N ALA A 57 11.32 -3.91 13.18
CA ALA A 57 12.09 -3.46 14.34
C ALA A 57 12.18 -1.93 14.43
N HIS A 58 12.16 -1.24 13.29
CA HIS A 58 12.32 0.21 13.15
C HIS A 58 11.07 0.87 12.54
N LEU A 59 9.94 0.83 13.26
CA LEU A 59 8.65 1.31 12.73
C LEU A 59 8.62 2.82 12.47
N ASP A 60 9.29 3.63 13.29
CA ASP A 60 9.30 5.09 13.11
C ASP A 60 10.06 5.50 11.85
N GLU A 61 11.15 4.78 11.54
CA GLU A 61 11.86 4.92 10.27
C GLU A 61 11.01 4.43 9.09
N ALA A 62 10.27 3.33 9.26
CA ALA A 62 9.36 2.83 8.24
C ALA A 62 8.32 3.88 7.84
N ARG A 63 7.75 4.63 8.81
CA ARG A 63 6.83 5.74 8.52
C ARG A 63 7.49 6.87 7.73
N GLN A 64 8.73 7.23 8.05
CA GLN A 64 9.48 8.25 7.32
C GLN A 64 9.76 7.82 5.88
N VAL A 65 10.13 6.55 5.68
CA VAL A 65 10.34 5.96 4.36
C VAL A 65 9.03 5.97 3.56
N VAL A 66 7.91 5.56 4.15
CA VAL A 66 6.59 5.61 3.49
C VAL A 66 6.20 7.04 3.09
N ALA A 67 6.48 8.04 3.92
CA ALA A 67 6.29 9.44 3.55
C ALA A 67 7.21 9.87 2.38
N GLY A 68 8.44 9.40 2.37
CA GLY A 68 9.38 9.56 1.25
C GLY A 68 8.89 8.88 -0.04
N CYS A 69 8.22 7.73 0.08
CA CYS A 69 7.60 7.01 -1.03
C CYS A 69 6.42 7.78 -1.63
N ALA A 70 5.59 8.42 -0.79
CA ALA A 70 4.49 9.27 -1.25
C ALA A 70 4.99 10.49 -2.06
N ASN A 71 6.15 11.04 -1.67
CA ASN A 71 6.81 12.14 -2.37
C ASN A 71 7.62 11.68 -3.60
N GLY A 72 7.69 10.37 -3.87
CA GLY A 72 8.46 9.80 -4.98
C GLY A 72 9.98 9.84 -4.80
N SER A 73 10.47 10.13 -3.59
CA SER A 73 11.89 10.21 -3.25
C SER A 73 12.53 8.84 -2.96
N VAL A 74 11.73 7.87 -2.52
CA VAL A 74 12.10 6.47 -2.38
C VAL A 74 11.20 5.65 -3.31
N ARG A 75 11.75 4.66 -4.02
CA ARG A 75 11.01 3.81 -4.96
C ARG A 75 11.52 2.37 -4.94
N GLY A 76 10.65 1.44 -5.34
CA GLY A 76 10.98 0.01 -5.42
C GLY A 76 10.65 -0.74 -4.13
N ASP A 77 11.36 -1.85 -3.92
CA ASP A 77 11.03 -2.83 -2.88
C ASP A 77 11.12 -2.27 -1.45
N GLU A 78 11.94 -1.24 -1.23
CA GLU A 78 12.07 -0.57 0.07
C GLU A 78 10.74 0.09 0.49
N CYS A 79 9.99 0.69 -0.44
CA CYS A 79 8.67 1.26 -0.17
C CYS A 79 7.65 0.18 0.19
N SER A 80 7.65 -0.92 -0.58
CA SER A 80 6.76 -2.05 -0.33
C SER A 80 7.04 -2.70 1.02
N ASN A 81 8.31 -2.88 1.37
CA ASN A 81 8.73 -3.47 2.64
C ASN A 81 8.39 -2.57 3.83
N ALA A 82 8.61 -1.26 3.72
CA ALA A 82 8.28 -0.30 4.77
C ALA A 82 6.77 -0.17 4.97
N GLU A 83 6.00 -0.08 3.88
CA GLU A 83 4.53 0.02 3.93
C GLU A 83 3.91 -1.21 4.58
N GLN A 84 4.34 -2.41 4.18
CA GLN A 84 3.85 -3.66 4.79
C GLN A 84 4.14 -3.72 6.30
N ALA A 85 5.31 -3.27 6.74
CA ALA A 85 5.65 -3.23 8.16
C ALA A 85 4.76 -2.27 8.95
N VAL A 86 4.50 -1.07 8.41
CA VAL A 86 3.63 -0.06 9.05
C VAL A 86 2.18 -0.55 9.10
N VAL A 87 1.65 -1.08 8.01
CA VAL A 87 0.26 -1.56 7.93
C VAL A 87 0.03 -2.73 8.88
N GLU A 88 0.98 -3.67 8.97
CA GLU A 88 0.87 -4.80 9.90
C GLU A 88 0.92 -4.34 11.37
N ALA A 89 1.82 -3.41 11.70
CA ALA A 89 1.92 -2.87 13.04
C ALA A 89 0.67 -2.09 13.45
N GLU A 90 0.19 -1.18 12.59
CA GLU A 90 -1.04 -0.43 12.85
C GLU A 90 -2.29 -1.32 12.87
N GLY A 91 -2.35 -2.31 11.98
CA GLY A 91 -3.42 -3.30 11.96
C GLY A 91 -3.47 -4.09 13.26
N ARG A 92 -2.32 -4.55 13.76
CA ARG A 92 -2.21 -5.24 15.05
C ARG A 92 -2.60 -4.34 16.21
N ASP A 93 -2.18 -3.08 16.22
CA ASP A 93 -2.50 -2.14 17.29
C ASP A 93 -3.98 -1.74 17.29
N ARG A 94 -4.60 -1.58 16.11
CA ARG A 94 -6.05 -1.35 15.99
C ARG A 94 -6.83 -2.59 16.40
N PHE A 95 -6.34 -3.77 16.05
CA PHE A 95 -6.95 -5.03 16.44
C PHE A 95 -6.91 -5.22 17.97
N LYS A 96 -5.79 -4.93 18.63
CA LYS A 96 -5.69 -4.95 20.10
C LYS A 96 -6.68 -4.01 20.76
N ARG A 97 -6.77 -2.76 20.27
CA ARG A 97 -7.77 -1.78 20.74
C ARG A 97 -9.20 -2.28 20.54
N PHE A 98 -9.48 -2.94 19.41
CA PHE A 98 -10.79 -3.53 19.13
C PHE A 98 -11.11 -4.70 20.07
N MET A 99 -10.11 -5.52 20.41
CA MET A 99 -10.24 -6.62 21.36
C MET A 99 -10.25 -6.18 22.84
N GLY A 100 -10.12 -4.87 23.12
CA GLY A 100 -10.28 -4.32 24.46
C GLY A 100 -9.14 -4.61 25.44
N ASN A 101 -7.93 -4.86 24.94
CA ASN A 101 -6.76 -5.18 25.77
C ASN A 101 -5.60 -4.21 25.60
#